data_AF-A0AAQ3PEZ3-F1
#
_entry.id   AF-A0AAQ3PEZ3-F1
#
_cell.length_a   1.000
_cell.length_b   1.000
_cell.length_c   1.000
_cell.angle_alpha   90.00
_cell.angle_beta   90.00
_cell.angle_gamma   90.00
#
_symmetry.space_group_name_H-M   'P 1'
#
loop_
_entity.id
_entity.type
_entity.pdbx_description
1 polymer ?
#
loop_
_entity_poly.entity_id
_entity_poly.type
_entity_poly.pdbx_seq_one_letter_code
_entity_poly.pdbx_strand_id
1 'polypeptide(L)'
;MVEQELFGRRAVNVVACEGAERVERPEAYRQWQVRCGRAGLRQAALDPEMVSLVRKMVEQMYHRDFFVDVDDQWLLLGWKGRALCAMSTWLP
;
A
#
# COMPACT_ATOMS: atom_id res chain seq x y z
N MET A 1 -17.72 7.61 -12.31
CA MET A 1 -18.08 6.69 -11.20
C MET A 1 -16.89 6.49 -10.25
N VAL A 2 -15.78 5.86 -10.65
CA VAL A 2 -14.62 5.61 -9.75
C VAL A 2 -14.04 6.87 -9.11
N GLU A 3 -13.77 7.92 -9.90
CA GLU A 3 -13.16 9.16 -9.39
C GLU A 3 -14.04 9.88 -8.37
N GLN A 4 -15.34 9.99 -8.62
CA GLN A 4 -16.25 10.73 -7.74
C GLN A 4 -16.67 9.91 -6.52
N GLU A 5 -17.04 8.64 -6.73
CA GLU A 5 -17.69 7.85 -5.69
C GLU A 5 -16.69 7.15 -4.76
N LEU A 6 -15.51 6.79 -5.27
CA LEU A 6 -14.47 6.15 -4.46
C LEU A 6 -13.42 7.18 -4.01
N PHE A 7 -12.72 7.78 -4.96
CA PHE A 7 -11.61 8.68 -4.62
C PHE A 7 -12.07 10.03 -4.10
N GLY A 8 -13.15 10.59 -4.65
CA GLY A 8 -13.71 11.88 -4.22
C GLY A 8 -14.17 11.85 -2.77
N ARG A 9 -14.88 10.80 -2.35
CA ARG A 9 -15.29 10.62 -0.96
C ARG A 9 -14.11 10.53 0.00
N ARG A 10 -13.07 9.75 -0.36
CA ARG A 10 -11.84 9.65 0.45
C ARG A 10 -11.09 10.97 0.54
N ALA A 11 -10.95 11.66 -0.60
CA ALA A 11 -10.28 12.96 -0.65
C ALA A 11 -10.98 14.00 0.23
N VAL A 12 -12.31 14.07 0.18
CA VAL A 12 -13.09 14.96 1.06
C VAL A 12 -12.86 14.61 2.52
N ASN A 13 -12.86 13.33 2.91
CA ASN A 13 -12.62 12.97 4.30
C ASN A 13 -11.20 13.31 4.77
N VAL A 14 -10.18 13.11 3.93
CA VAL A 14 -8.79 13.45 4.27
C VAL A 14 -8.60 14.97 4.40
N VAL A 15 -9.21 15.77 3.52
CA VAL A 15 -8.95 17.22 3.41
C VAL A 15 -9.87 18.07 4.29
N ALA A 16 -11.15 17.71 4.41
CA ALA A 16 -12.17 18.56 5.01
C ALA A 16 -12.65 18.11 6.41
N CYS A 17 -12.42 16.85 6.79
CA CYS A 17 -12.80 16.35 8.11
C CYS A 17 -11.62 16.48 9.09
N GLU A 18 -11.93 16.67 10.38
CA GLU A 18 -10.95 16.79 11.46
C GLU A 18 -11.36 15.98 12.68
N GLY A 19 -10.48 15.88 13.68
CA GLY A 19 -10.81 15.25 14.96
C GLY A 19 -11.30 13.82 14.78
N ALA A 20 -12.41 13.43 15.39
CA ALA A 20 -13.01 12.09 15.24
C ALA A 20 -13.68 11.87 13.87
N GLU A 21 -14.07 12.94 13.16
CA GLU A 21 -14.77 12.86 11.86
C GLU A 21 -13.84 12.46 10.71
N ARG A 22 -12.53 12.68 10.85
CA ARG A 22 -11.54 12.19 9.89
C ARG A 22 -11.27 10.70 10.11
N VAL A 23 -11.83 9.88 9.25
CA VAL A 23 -11.72 8.42 9.26
C VAL A 23 -10.55 7.95 8.39
N GLU A 24 -10.39 8.51 7.20
CA GLU A 24 -9.30 8.22 6.27
C GLU A 24 -8.01 8.87 6.80
N ARG A 25 -7.08 8.03 7.25
CA ARG A 25 -5.77 8.43 7.80
C ARG A 25 -4.67 7.60 7.14
N PRO A 26 -4.43 7.78 5.83
CA PRO A 26 -3.35 7.08 5.17
C PRO A 26 -2.02 7.48 5.82
N GLU A 27 -1.23 6.46 6.13
CA GLU A 27 0.09 6.59 6.71
C GLU A 27 1.10 5.88 5.81
N ALA A 28 2.36 6.32 5.88
CA ALA A 28 3.41 5.64 5.13
C ALA A 28 3.59 4.22 5.67
N TYR A 29 3.92 3.26 4.78
CA TYR A 29 4.18 1.87 5.19
C TYR A 29 5.30 1.76 6.24
N ARG A 30 6.26 2.68 6.24
CA ARG A 30 7.30 2.77 7.28
C ARG A 30 6.74 3.14 8.67
N GLN A 31 5.65 3.92 8.74
CA GLN A 31 4.96 4.18 10.01
C GLN A 31 4.24 2.92 10.49
N TRP A 32 3.64 2.17 9.56
CA TRP A 32 3.08 0.84 9.86
C TRP A 32 4.12 -0.15 10.35
N GLN A 33 5.34 -0.15 9.79
CA GLN A 33 6.47 -0.95 10.28
C GLN A 33 6.70 -0.73 11.78
N VAL A 34 6.79 0.55 12.19
CA VAL A 34 7.00 0.93 13.59
C VAL A 34 5.82 0.51 14.47
N ARG A 35 4.58 0.68 14.00
CA ARG A 35 3.37 0.29 14.74
C ARG A 35 3.30 -1.21 14.97
N CYS A 36 3.52 -2.01 13.92
CA CYS A 36 3.51 -3.46 14.01
C CYS A 36 4.61 -3.96 14.95
N GLY A 37 5.83 -3.41 14.85
CA GLY A 37 6.93 -3.75 15.76
C GLY A 37 6.64 -3.39 17.23
N ARG A 38 6.00 -2.22 17.49
CA ARG A 38 5.56 -1.84 18.85
C ARG A 38 4.46 -2.74 19.40
N ALA A 39 3.67 -3.37 18.53
CA ALA A 39 2.69 -4.37 18.90
C ALA A 39 3.30 -5.77 19.12
N GLY A 40 4.64 -5.92 18.99
CA GLY A 40 5.34 -7.19 19.14
C GLY A 40 5.38 -8.04 17.87
N LEU A 41 4.78 -7.58 16.77
CA LEU A 41 4.73 -8.34 15.53
C LEU A 41 6.08 -8.31 14.80
N ARG A 42 6.47 -9.45 14.24
CA ARG A 42 7.65 -9.58 13.39
C ARG A 42 7.25 -9.70 11.93
N GLN A 43 7.87 -8.89 11.08
CA GLN A 43 7.61 -8.96 9.64
C GLN A 43 8.13 -10.29 9.09
N ALA A 44 7.29 -10.98 8.32
CA ALA A 44 7.66 -12.20 7.62
C ALA A 44 8.34 -11.86 6.29
N ALA A 45 9.21 -12.77 5.83
CA ALA A 45 9.85 -12.62 4.54
C ALA A 45 8.84 -12.80 3.40
N LEU A 46 9.01 -12.03 2.33
CA LEU A 46 8.24 -12.23 1.10
C LEU A 46 8.72 -13.51 0.40
N ASP A 47 7.78 -14.23 -0.19
CA ASP A 47 8.08 -15.35 -1.08
C ASP A 47 8.55 -14.80 -2.45
N PRO A 48 9.81 -15.06 -2.86
CA PRO A 48 10.35 -14.56 -4.11
C PRO A 48 9.58 -15.04 -5.35
N GLU A 49 9.01 -16.25 -5.32
CA GLU A 49 8.22 -16.79 -6.43
C GLU A 49 6.92 -16.00 -6.60
N MET A 50 6.27 -15.68 -5.48
CA MET A 50 5.07 -14.84 -5.46
C MET A 50 5.37 -13.42 -5.94
N VAL A 51 6.49 -12.82 -5.52
CA VAL A 51 6.90 -11.49 -6.02
C VAL A 51 7.11 -11.51 -7.53
N SER A 52 7.78 -12.54 -8.06
CA SER A 52 7.99 -12.72 -9.50
C SER A 52 6.67 -12.89 -10.26
N LEU A 53 5.74 -13.68 -9.72
CA LEU A 53 4.42 -13.88 -10.29
C LEU A 53 3.64 -12.57 -10.37
N VAL A 54 3.58 -11.81 -9.27
CA VAL A 54 2.85 -10.53 -9.21
C VAL A 54 3.47 -9.51 -10.17
N ARG A 55 4.81 -9.45 -10.25
CA ARG A 55 5.50 -8.57 -11.21
C ARG A 55 5.09 -8.88 -12.65
N LYS A 56 5.15 -10.15 -13.06
CA LYS A 56 4.73 -10.59 -14.40
C LYS A 56 3.27 -10.27 -14.69
N MET A 57 2.40 -10.49 -13.69
CA MET A 57 0.97 -10.20 -13.82
C MET A 57 0.72 -8.70 -14.05
N VAL A 58 1.42 -7.82 -13.31
CA VAL A 58 1.29 -6.37 -13.50
C VAL A 58 1.82 -5.95 -14.87
N GLU A 59 2.98 -6.46 -15.30
CA GLU A 59 3.56 -6.17 -16.61
C GLU A 59 2.64 -6.60 -17.78
N GLN A 60 1.89 -7.70 -17.63
CA GLN A 60 1.03 -8.25 -18.68
C GLN A 60 -0.37 -7.62 -18.73
N MET A 61 -0.96 -7.30 -17.57
CA MET A 61 -2.38 -6.92 -17.51
C MET A 61 -2.61 -5.43 -17.24
N TYR A 62 -1.60 -4.69 -16.81
CA TYR A 62 -1.72 -3.29 -16.43
C TYR A 62 -1.02 -2.38 -17.43
N HIS A 63 -1.33 -1.09 -17.38
CA HIS A 63 -0.64 -0.11 -18.19
C HIS A 63 0.85 -0.02 -17.79
N ARG A 64 1.74 0.18 -18.77
CA ARG A 64 3.22 0.17 -18.65
C ARG A 64 3.85 1.04 -17.56
N ASP A 65 3.10 2.01 -17.04
CA ASP A 65 3.56 2.93 -16.00
C ASP A 65 3.29 2.38 -14.58
N PHE A 66 2.56 1.26 -14.47
CA PHE A 66 2.45 0.51 -13.23
C PHE A 66 3.75 -0.26 -12.98
N PHE A 67 4.14 -0.35 -11.71
CA PHE A 67 5.30 -1.11 -11.31
C PHE A 67 5.05 -1.85 -10.00
N VAL A 68 5.79 -2.94 -9.83
CA VAL A 68 5.93 -3.66 -8.57
C VAL A 68 7.36 -3.47 -8.09
N ASP A 69 7.54 -3.13 -6.82
CA ASP A 69 8.86 -2.99 -6.21
C ASP A 69 8.90 -3.67 -4.84
N VAL A 70 10.10 -3.92 -4.34
CA VAL A 70 10.31 -4.49 -3.01
C VAL A 70 11.21 -3.55 -2.22
N ASP A 71 10.69 -3.05 -1.10
CA ASP A 71 11.48 -2.33 -0.09
C ASP A 71 11.49 -3.16 1.19
N ASP A 72 12.64 -3.76 1.50
CA ASP A 72 12.79 -4.72 2.60
C ASP A 72 11.83 -5.92 2.44
N GLN A 73 10.87 -6.13 3.35
CA GLN A 73 9.82 -7.16 3.21
C GLN A 73 8.44 -6.55 2.86
N TRP A 74 8.43 -5.40 2.19
CA TRP A 74 7.23 -4.76 1.65
C TRP A 74 7.12 -4.95 0.14
N LEU A 75 5.95 -5.39 -0.31
CA LEU A 75 5.60 -5.41 -1.72
C LEU A 75 4.87 -4.11 -2.08
N LEU A 76 5.48 -3.31 -2.94
CA LEU A 76 4.97 -2.00 -3.35
C LEU A 76 4.32 -2.09 -4.73
N LEU A 77 3.07 -1.64 -4.85
CA LEU A 77 2.43 -1.38 -6.13
C LEU A 77 2.43 0.13 -6.36
N GLY A 78 2.94 0.57 -7.51
CA GLY A 78 3.04 1.99 -7.82
C GLY A 78 2.72 2.35 -9.26
N TRP A 79 2.66 3.66 -9.51
CA TRP A 79 2.37 4.26 -10.80
C TRP A 79 3.25 5.49 -11.02
N LYS A 80 3.90 5.60 -12.19
CA LYS A 80 4.75 6.75 -12.57
C LYS A 80 5.73 7.18 -11.46
N GLY A 81 6.43 6.20 -10.90
CA GLY A 81 7.44 6.43 -9.85
C GLY A 81 6.90 6.74 -8.46
N ARG A 82 5.59 6.58 -8.21
CA ARG A 82 4.97 6.76 -6.88
C ARG A 82 4.36 5.46 -6.39
N ALA A 83 4.71 5.05 -5.17
CA ALA A 83 4.02 3.95 -4.51
C ALA A 83 2.58 4.35 -4.16
N LEU A 84 1.61 3.51 -4.54
CA LEU A 84 0.19 3.70 -4.26
C LEU A 84 -0.26 2.84 -3.08
N CYS A 85 0.20 1.59 -3.05
CA CYS A 85 -0.13 0.61 -2.02
C CYS A 85 1.14 -0.12 -1.59
N ALA A 86 1.18 -0.51 -0.32
CA ALA A 86 2.24 -1.34 0.25
C ALA A 86 1.60 -2.52 0.98
N MET A 87 2.13 -3.72 0.77
CA MET A 87 1.61 -4.96 1.35
C MET A 87 2.73 -5.65 2.13
N SER A 88 2.39 -6.25 3.28
CA SER A 88 3.32 -6.98 4.14
C SER A 88 2.60 -8.08 4.91
N THR A 89 3.36 -9.08 5.37
CA THR A 89 2.88 -10.18 6.21
C THR A 89 3.58 -10.13 7.57
N TRP A 90 2.85 -10.50 8.62
CA TRP A 90 3.28 -10.35 10.01
C TRP A 90 3.00 -11.62 10.79
N LEU A 91 3.94 -11.99 11.66
CA LEU A 91 3.83 -13.10 12.59
C LEU A 91 3.73 -12.55 14.03
N PRO A 92 2.98 -13.23 14.92
CA PRO A 92 2.98 -12.94 16.34
C PRO A 92 4.35 -13.05 17.00
#